data_AF-A0A2V8A268-F1
#
_entry.id   AF-A0A2V8A268-F1
#
_cell.length_a   1.000
_cell.length_b   1.000
_cell.length_c   1.000
_cell.angle_alpha   90.00
_cell.angle_beta   90.00
_cell.angle_gamma   90.00
#
_symmetry.space_group_name_H-M   'P 1'
#
loop_
_entity.id
_entity.type
_entity.pdbx_description
1 polymer ?
#
loop_
_entity_poly.entity_id
_entity_poly.type
_entity_poly.pdbx_seq_one_letter_code
_entity_poly.pdbx_strand_id
1 'polypeptide(L)'
;MRKSDDKGGKRPRGRTLRSLKATEAFRSFVLDQLEEIGDVTSRSMFGGVGLYHRGVFFGIIARDVLYLKVDEGNRSDYTRAGMKPFKPYRDRPGTMQYYAVPLAVLESAMDLTTWARKAVAAAERGAPRR
;
A
#
# COMPACT_ATOMS: atom_id res chain seq x y z
N MET A 1 -39.76 42.16 -9.50
CA MET A 1 -40.31 40.84 -9.11
C MET A 1 -40.32 39.98 -10.37
N ARG A 2 -39.56 38.89 -10.57
CA ARG A 2 -38.93 37.88 -9.70
C ARG A 2 -37.63 37.36 -10.34
N LYS A 3 -36.63 37.23 -9.47
CA LYS A 3 -35.45 36.35 -9.40
C LYS A 3 -34.89 35.69 -10.68
N SER A 4 -33.66 36.10 -11.00
CA SER A 4 -32.59 35.22 -11.44
C SER A 4 -32.36 34.13 -10.39
N ASP A 5 -32.46 32.86 -10.76
CA ASP A 5 -32.01 31.75 -9.93
C ASP A 5 -30.87 31.01 -10.66
N ASP A 6 -29.67 31.41 -10.25
CA ASP A 6 -28.39 30.73 -10.35
C ASP A 6 -28.55 29.24 -10.00
N LYS A 7 -28.47 28.36 -11.01
CA LYS A 7 -28.37 26.92 -10.76
C LYS A 7 -26.92 26.58 -10.45
N GLY A 8 -26.62 26.67 -9.15
CA GLY A 8 -25.36 26.28 -8.54
C GLY A 8 -24.77 25.00 -9.15
N GLY A 9 -23.57 25.13 -9.69
CA GLY A 9 -22.74 24.01 -10.09
C GLY A 9 -22.55 23.06 -8.92
N LYS A 10 -23.00 21.80 -9.08
CA LYS A 10 -22.77 20.74 -8.11
C LYS A 10 -21.27 20.61 -7.88
N ARG A 11 -20.81 20.95 -6.68
CA ARG A 11 -19.44 20.66 -6.21
C ARG A 11 -19.18 19.16 -6.39
N PRO A 12 -18.02 18.72 -6.91
CA PRO A 12 -17.73 17.30 -7.02
C PRO A 12 -17.81 16.66 -5.63
N ARG A 13 -18.59 15.58 -5.53
CA ARG A 13 -18.78 14.85 -4.27
C ARG A 13 -17.41 14.45 -3.71
N GLY A 14 -17.11 14.88 -2.48
CA GLY A 14 -15.86 14.57 -1.80
C GLY A 14 -15.58 13.07 -1.77
N ARG A 15 -14.36 12.67 -2.14
CA ARG A 15 -13.86 11.28 -2.14
C ARG A 15 -14.18 10.57 -0.82
N THR A 16 -14.84 9.42 -0.87
CA THR A 16 -14.96 8.56 0.30
C THR A 16 -13.80 7.55 0.35
N LEU A 17 -12.73 7.92 1.06
CA LEU A 17 -11.63 7.01 1.42
C LEU A 17 -12.18 5.93 2.38
N ARG A 18 -11.82 4.66 2.17
CA ARG A 18 -12.08 3.63 3.19
C ARG A 18 -11.13 3.88 4.36
N SER A 19 -11.59 3.65 5.60
CA SER A 19 -10.69 3.70 6.76
C SER A 19 -9.44 2.84 6.48
N LEU A 20 -8.26 3.42 6.66
CA LEU A 20 -6.97 2.73 6.48
C LEU A 20 -6.36 2.31 7.81
N LYS A 21 -7.08 2.49 8.92
CA LYS A 21 -6.59 2.29 10.30
C LYS A 21 -5.76 1.01 10.41
N ALA A 22 -4.49 1.17 10.77
CA ALA A 22 -3.59 0.09 11.15
C ALA A 22 -3.36 0.16 12.66
N THR A 23 -3.31 -0.99 13.32
CA THR A 23 -2.97 -1.06 14.74
C THR A 23 -1.47 -0.93 14.93
N GLU A 24 -1.06 -0.42 16.10
CA GLU A 24 0.37 -0.37 16.45
C GLU A 24 0.95 -1.78 16.61
N ALA A 25 0.18 -2.72 17.17
CA ALA A 25 0.60 -4.12 17.29
C ALA A 25 0.92 -4.75 15.93
N PHE A 26 0.04 -4.59 14.93
CA PHE A 26 0.29 -5.13 13.60
C PHE A 26 1.46 -4.40 12.90
N ARG A 27 1.59 -3.08 13.10
CA ARG A 27 2.75 -2.33 12.61
C ARG A 27 4.06 -2.87 13.17
N SER A 28 4.16 -3.06 14.49
CA SER A 28 5.35 -3.59 15.14
C SER A 28 5.67 -5.00 14.65
N PHE A 29 4.67 -5.89 14.64
CA PHE A 29 4.83 -7.24 14.10
C PHE A 29 5.39 -7.25 12.67
N VAL A 30 4.84 -6.42 11.76
CA VAL A 30 5.36 -6.33 10.38
C VAL A 30 6.80 -5.82 10.34
N LEU A 31 7.18 -4.89 11.21
CA LEU A 31 8.56 -4.38 11.26
C LEU A 31 9.52 -5.45 11.77
N ASP A 32 9.13 -6.21 12.79
CA ASP A 32 9.91 -7.32 13.33
C ASP A 32 10.13 -8.40 12.26
N GLN A 33 9.08 -8.76 11.51
CA GLN A 33 9.20 -9.72 10.40
C GLN A 33 10.08 -9.22 9.24
N LEU A 34 10.33 -7.90 9.15
CA LEU A 34 11.16 -7.27 8.12
C LEU A 34 12.58 -6.93 8.62
N GLU A 35 12.98 -7.42 9.79
CA GLU A 35 14.29 -7.09 10.36
C GLU A 35 15.45 -7.50 9.41
N GLU A 36 15.36 -8.68 8.76
CA GLU A 36 16.41 -9.22 7.89
C GLU A 36 16.68 -8.43 6.59
N ILE A 37 15.74 -7.60 6.12
CA ILE A 37 15.99 -6.73 4.97
C ILE A 37 16.78 -5.47 5.38
N GLY A 38 16.75 -5.09 6.66
CA GLY A 38 17.47 -3.94 7.20
C GLY A 38 16.97 -2.59 6.68
N ASP A 39 17.34 -1.51 7.37
CA ASP A 39 17.04 -0.12 6.99
C ASP A 39 15.56 0.15 6.63
N VAL A 40 14.62 -0.57 7.27
CA VAL A 40 13.19 -0.37 7.11
C VAL A 40 12.71 0.68 8.11
N THR A 41 12.02 1.69 7.60
CA THR A 41 11.38 2.73 8.38
C THR A 41 9.89 2.81 8.05
N SER A 42 9.10 3.31 8.99
CA SER A 42 7.65 3.43 8.82
C SER A 42 7.15 4.84 9.16
N ARG A 43 6.15 5.31 8.42
CA ARG A 43 5.51 6.62 8.64
C ARG A 43 4.00 6.49 8.58
N SER A 44 3.28 7.05 9.55
CA SER A 44 1.82 7.10 9.53
C SER A 44 1.32 7.99 8.39
N MET A 45 0.34 7.53 7.62
CA MET A 45 -0.22 8.23 6.47
C MET A 45 -1.74 8.02 6.40
N PHE A 46 -2.52 9.07 6.71
CA PHE A 46 -3.99 9.08 6.60
C PHE A 46 -4.68 7.86 7.25
N GLY A 47 -4.17 7.44 8.43
CA GLY A 47 -4.66 6.28 9.19
C GLY A 47 -4.01 4.95 8.83
N GLY A 48 -3.34 4.82 7.69
CA GLY A 48 -2.47 3.69 7.39
C GLY A 48 -1.01 3.95 7.76
N VAL A 49 -0.12 3.05 7.36
CA VAL A 49 1.34 3.19 7.55
C VAL A 49 2.05 2.96 6.22
N GLY A 50 2.94 3.86 5.85
CA GLY A 50 3.86 3.69 4.74
C GLY A 50 5.16 3.03 5.20
N LEU A 51 5.68 2.09 4.41
CA LEU A 51 6.96 1.42 4.65
C LEU A 51 7.99 1.87 3.63
N TYR A 52 9.20 2.15 4.12
CA TYR A 52 10.30 2.69 3.35
C TYR A 52 11.57 1.90 3.64
N HIS A 53 12.30 1.49 2.60
CA HIS A 53 13.64 0.93 2.74
C HIS A 53 14.63 1.95 2.18
N ARG A 54 15.56 2.45 3.02
CA ARG A 54 16.51 3.51 2.63
C ARG A 54 15.84 4.73 1.96
N GLY A 55 14.64 5.10 2.43
CA GLY A 55 13.85 6.20 1.89
C GLY A 55 13.00 5.86 0.64
N VAL A 56 13.12 4.65 0.09
CA VAL A 56 12.30 4.18 -1.04
C VAL A 56 11.00 3.57 -0.54
N PHE A 57 9.86 4.12 -0.95
CA PHE A 57 8.53 3.64 -0.55
C PHE A 57 8.19 2.33 -1.26
N PHE A 58 8.12 1.23 -0.51
CA PHE A 58 7.95 -0.12 -1.05
C PHE A 58 6.72 -0.86 -0.50
N GLY A 59 6.07 -0.36 0.55
CA GLY A 59 4.96 -1.05 1.18
C GLY A 59 3.98 -0.14 1.91
N ILE A 60 2.80 -0.69 2.19
CA ILE A 60 1.69 -0.03 2.88
C ILE A 60 1.11 -1.03 3.88
N ILE A 61 0.86 -0.60 5.11
CA ILE A 61 -0.02 -1.29 6.04
C ILE A 61 -1.34 -0.53 6.08
N ALA A 62 -2.44 -1.22 5.77
CA ALA A 62 -3.77 -0.62 5.84
C ALA A 62 -4.82 -1.67 6.23
N ARG A 63 -5.61 -1.37 7.27
CA ARG A 63 -6.61 -2.30 7.83
C ARG A 63 -5.99 -3.62 8.25
N ASP A 64 -4.84 -3.54 8.94
CA ASP A 64 -4.04 -4.69 9.38
C ASP A 64 -3.75 -5.71 8.27
N VAL A 65 -3.52 -5.19 7.05
CA VAL A 65 -3.03 -5.96 5.90
C VAL A 65 -1.78 -5.27 5.38
N LEU A 66 -0.72 -6.06 5.19
CA LEU A 66 0.48 -5.63 4.50
C LEU A 66 0.27 -5.71 2.99
N TYR A 67 0.58 -4.62 2.30
CA TYR A 67 0.64 -4.54 0.85
C TYR A 67 2.04 -4.15 0.42
N LEU A 68 2.58 -4.84 -0.59
CA LEU A 68 3.92 -4.60 -1.11
C LEU A 68 3.86 -4.14 -2.57
N LYS A 69 4.85 -3.35 -2.97
CA LYS A 69 4.99 -2.84 -4.35
C LYS A 69 5.13 -4.00 -5.33
N VAL A 70 4.37 -3.94 -6.42
CA VAL A 70 4.35 -4.94 -7.47
C VAL A 70 4.54 -4.28 -8.83
N ASP A 71 5.55 -4.75 -9.56
CA ASP A 71 5.72 -4.46 -10.97
C ASP A 71 5.77 -5.78 -11.76
N GLU A 72 6.21 -5.75 -13.02
CA GLU A 72 6.25 -6.96 -13.83
C GLU A 72 7.21 -8.02 -13.32
N GLY A 73 8.29 -7.62 -12.62
CA GLY A 73 9.31 -8.55 -12.14
C GLY A 73 8.88 -9.43 -10.96
N ASN A 74 7.80 -9.07 -10.25
CA ASN A 74 7.29 -9.84 -9.12
C ASN A 74 5.79 -10.16 -9.18
N ARG A 75 5.05 -9.69 -10.20
CA ARG A 75 3.60 -9.91 -10.36
C ARG A 75 3.18 -11.37 -10.34
N SER A 76 4.01 -12.27 -10.86
CA SER A 76 3.71 -13.70 -10.94
C SER A 76 3.52 -14.33 -9.56
N ASP A 77 4.26 -13.88 -8.55
CA ASP A 77 4.14 -14.38 -7.16
C ASP A 77 2.76 -14.04 -6.57
N TYR A 78 2.30 -12.80 -6.77
CA TYR A 78 1.00 -12.34 -6.26
C TYR A 78 -0.18 -12.95 -7.01
N THR A 79 -0.07 -13.09 -8.33
CA THR A 79 -1.14 -13.67 -9.16
C THR A 79 -1.32 -15.16 -8.90
N ARG A 80 -0.21 -15.91 -8.77
CA ARG A 80 -0.23 -17.34 -8.39
C ARG A 80 -0.83 -17.55 -7.00
N ALA A 81 -0.55 -16.65 -6.06
CA ALA A 81 -1.15 -16.67 -4.73
C ALA A 81 -2.59 -16.11 -4.67
N GLY A 82 -3.18 -15.68 -5.79
CA GLY A 82 -4.55 -15.15 -5.85
C GLY A 82 -4.73 -13.79 -5.15
N MET A 83 -3.64 -13.04 -4.97
CA MET A 83 -3.66 -11.81 -4.18
C MET A 83 -4.25 -10.63 -4.94
N LYS A 84 -4.92 -9.75 -4.20
CA LYS A 84 -5.67 -8.61 -4.74
C LYS A 84 -4.88 -7.30 -4.62
N PRO A 85 -5.01 -6.39 -5.60
CA PRO A 85 -4.39 -5.08 -5.52
C PRO A 85 -5.05 -4.21 -4.44
N PHE A 86 -4.26 -3.29 -3.88
CA PHE A 86 -4.71 -2.31 -2.92
C PHE A 86 -5.72 -1.34 -3.54
N LYS A 87 -6.90 -1.25 -2.92
CA LYS A 87 -8.01 -0.39 -3.34
C LYS A 87 -8.46 0.52 -2.17
N PRO A 88 -7.85 1.72 -2.02
CA PRO A 88 -8.18 2.63 -0.91
C PRO A 88 -9.49 3.40 -1.10
N TYR A 89 -9.92 3.63 -2.35
CA TYR A 89 -11.15 4.36 -2.68
C TYR A 89 -12.29 3.40 -3.01
N ARG A 90 -13.52 3.78 -2.64
CA ARG A 90 -14.73 3.00 -2.99
C ARG A 90 -15.07 3.10 -4.48
N ASP A 91 -14.94 4.30 -5.03
CA ASP A 91 -15.53 4.67 -6.33
C ASP A 91 -14.49 4.93 -7.42
N ARG A 92 -13.24 4.47 -7.22
CA ARG A 92 -12.17 4.59 -8.22
C ARG A 92 -11.54 3.23 -8.52
N PRO A 93 -11.46 2.82 -9.79
CA PRO A 93 -10.78 1.58 -10.18
C PRO A 93 -9.25 1.68 -10.13
N GLY A 94 -8.70 2.85 -9.79
CA GLY A 94 -7.25 3.07 -9.73
C GLY A 94 -6.58 2.12 -8.74
N THR A 95 -6.07 1.02 -9.25
CA THR A 95 -5.21 0.08 -8.53
C THR A 95 -3.84 0.72 -8.46
N MET A 96 -3.39 1.00 -7.24
CA MET A 96 -1.96 1.27 -7.08
C MET A 96 -1.23 -0.06 -7.31
N GLN A 97 0.03 0.02 -7.75
CA GLN A 97 0.95 -1.11 -7.93
C GLN A 97 1.35 -1.73 -6.58
N TYR A 98 0.39 -2.04 -5.71
CA TYR A 98 0.59 -2.70 -4.43
C TYR A 98 -0.42 -3.81 -4.27
N TYR A 99 0.02 -4.97 -3.80
CA TYR A 99 -0.82 -6.16 -3.62
C TYR A 99 -0.68 -6.67 -2.20
N ALA A 100 -1.77 -7.23 -1.67
CA ALA A 100 -1.77 -7.82 -0.35
C ALA A 100 -0.77 -8.99 -0.30
N VAL A 101 -0.04 -9.09 0.81
CA VAL A 101 0.85 -10.23 1.09
C VAL A 101 0.01 -11.38 1.65
N PRO A 102 0.19 -12.62 1.17
CA PRO A 102 -0.49 -13.79 1.73
C PRO A 102 -0.12 -13.99 3.21
N LEU A 103 -1.05 -14.47 4.03
CA LEU A 103 -0.79 -14.71 5.45
C LEU A 103 0.38 -15.67 5.67
N ALA A 104 0.44 -16.77 4.92
CA ALA A 104 1.54 -17.74 5.00
C ALA A 104 2.92 -17.14 4.69
N VAL A 105 2.99 -16.11 3.84
CA VAL A 105 4.23 -15.37 3.59
C VAL A 105 4.52 -14.40 4.72
N LEU A 106 3.49 -13.72 5.24
CA LEU A 106 3.63 -12.76 6.33
C LEU A 106 4.09 -13.41 7.65
N GLU A 107 3.69 -14.66 7.92
CA GLU A 107 4.06 -15.42 9.12
C GLU A 107 5.44 -16.09 9.02
N SER A 108 6.09 -16.01 7.85
CA SER A 108 7.43 -16.57 7.58
C SER A 108 8.39 -15.43 7.29
N ALA A 109 9.22 -15.06 8.27
CA ALA A 109 10.20 -13.97 8.12
C ALA A 109 11.10 -14.14 6.88
N MET A 110 11.51 -15.37 6.57
CA MET A 110 12.34 -15.69 5.40
C MET A 110 11.60 -15.44 4.08
N ASP A 111 10.35 -15.90 3.98
CA ASP A 111 9.54 -15.69 2.77
C ASP A 111 9.18 -14.21 2.62
N LEU A 112 8.80 -13.55 3.72
CA LEU A 112 8.50 -12.14 3.72
C LEU A 112 9.71 -11.32 3.27
N THR A 113 10.92 -11.65 3.75
CA THR A 113 12.16 -11.00 3.33
C THR A 113 12.38 -11.14 1.82
N THR A 114 12.12 -12.32 1.27
CA THR A 114 12.21 -12.56 -0.18
C THR A 114 11.22 -11.68 -0.96
N TRP A 115 9.98 -11.59 -0.50
CA TRP A 115 8.95 -10.77 -1.14
C TRP A 115 9.23 -9.27 -0.99
N ALA A 116 9.70 -8.83 0.18
CA ALA A 116 10.06 -7.45 0.47
C ALA A 116 11.24 -6.99 -0.40
N ARG A 117 12.29 -7.80 -0.55
CA ARG A 117 13.43 -7.47 -1.44
C ARG A 117 12.98 -7.29 -2.89
N LYS A 118 12.11 -8.17 -3.40
CA LYS A 118 11.50 -8.01 -4.74
C LYS A 118 10.68 -6.72 -4.86
N ALA A 119 9.92 -6.37 -3.81
CA ALA A 119 9.11 -5.16 -3.78
C ALA A 119 9.97 -3.88 -3.74
N VAL A 120 11.07 -3.88 -3.00
CA VAL A 120 12.05 -2.79 -3.00
C VAL A 120 12.64 -2.61 -4.39
N ALA A 121 13.10 -3.70 -5.02
CA ALA A 121 13.65 -3.64 -6.38
C ALA A 121 12.60 -3.09 -7.39
N ALA A 122 11.32 -3.47 -7.24
CA ALA A 122 10.23 -2.91 -8.03
C ALA A 122 10.00 -1.41 -7.76
N ALA A 123 10.11 -0.98 -6.50
CA ALA A 123 9.97 0.42 -6.12
C ALA A 123 11.11 1.28 -6.67
N GLU A 124 12.35 0.78 -6.64
CA GLU A 124 13.53 1.45 -7.18
C GLU A 124 13.45 1.61 -8.70
N ARG A 125 13.02 0.57 -9.44
CA ARG A 125 12.80 0.67 -10.90
C ARG A 125 11.73 1.70 -11.28
N GLY A 126 10.70 1.84 -10.45
CA GLY A 126 9.60 2.77 -10.67
C GLY A 126 9.84 4.18 -10.11
N ALA A 127 10.92 4.40 -9.36
CA ALA A 127 11.26 5.72 -8.86
C ALA A 127 11.79 6.58 -10.02
N PRO A 128 11.35 7.85 -10.15
CA PRO A 128 11.94 8.74 -11.14
C PRO A 128 13.44 8.86 -10.84
N ARG A 129 14.29 8.56 -11.85
CA ARG A 129 15.73 8.78 -11.76
C ARG A 129 15.92 10.27 -11.46
N ARG A 130 16.43 10.58 -10.27
CA ARG A 130 16.78 11.95 -9.86
C ARG A 130 18.11 12.36 -10.46
#